data_AF-A0A935HNI3-F1
#
_entry.id   AF-A0A935HNI3-F1
#
_cell.length_a   1.000
_cell.length_b   1.000
_cell.length_c   1.000
_cell.angle_alpha   90.00
_cell.angle_beta   90.00
_cell.angle_gamma   90.00
#
_symmetry.space_group_name_H-M   'P 1'
#
loop_
_entity.id
_entity.type
_entity.pdbx_description
1 polymer ?
#
loop_
_entity_poly.entity_id
_entity_poly.type
_entity_poly.pdbx_seq_one_letter_code
_entity_poly.pdbx_strand_id
1 'polypeptide(L)'
;MKSNVLFLLACAAILGCRKHDVDIASLNTSRFDPDWVGPSFMRIDSIRTVPYASGALHRQQIHLHLDEELRNVQDYVIRVIEYTVPDTTIYPAVDPAQPTVVILNYLVQLGEEYCYDIDLRIGSGILLNHRLSPCAVAEL
;
A
#
# COMPACT_ATOMS: atom_id res chain seq x y z
N MET A 1 23.38 66.00 -3.57
CA MET A 1 22.81 64.74 -4.08
C MET A 1 23.58 63.53 -3.54
N LYS A 2 23.29 63.03 -2.32
CA LYS A 2 23.94 61.83 -1.75
C LYS A 2 23.02 61.04 -0.77
N SER A 3 21.69 61.18 -0.87
CA SER A 3 20.75 60.64 0.13
C SER A 3 19.67 59.70 -0.42
N ASN A 4 19.86 59.09 -1.59
CA ASN A 4 18.89 58.14 -2.16
C ASN A 4 19.42 56.70 -2.27
N VAL A 5 20.74 56.49 -2.17
CA VAL A 5 21.36 55.16 -2.33
C VAL A 5 21.23 54.32 -1.05
N LEU A 6 21.34 54.95 0.13
CA LEU A 6 21.18 54.26 1.42
C LEU A 6 19.75 53.73 1.63
N PHE A 7 18.74 54.46 1.15
CA PHE A 7 17.34 54.08 1.30
C PHE A 7 16.98 52.88 0.40
N LEU A 8 17.51 52.86 -0.83
CA LEU A 8 17.36 51.72 -1.76
C LEU A 8 18.06 50.45 -1.25
N LEU A 9 19.23 50.57 -0.63
CA LEU A 9 19.92 49.44 0.02
C LEU A 9 19.16 48.91 1.24
N ALA A 10 18.55 49.80 2.04
CA ALA A 10 17.71 49.38 3.16
C ALA A 10 16.44 48.66 2.69
N CYS A 11 15.78 49.15 1.63
CA CYS A 11 14.63 48.44 1.04
C CYS A 11 15.01 47.07 0.45
N ALA A 12 16.18 46.96 -0.18
CA ALA A 12 16.70 45.69 -0.69
C ALA A 12 17.07 44.70 0.43
N ALA A 13 17.46 45.19 1.62
CA ALA A 13 17.72 44.34 2.78
C ALA A 13 16.42 43.84 3.47
N ILE A 14 15.34 44.61 3.41
CA ILE A 14 14.02 44.21 3.98
C ILE A 14 13.27 43.26 3.02
N LEU A 15 13.44 43.44 1.71
CA LEU A 15 12.93 42.53 0.67
C LEU A 15 13.91 41.39 0.34
N GLY A 16 15.10 41.45 0.94
CA GLY A 16 16.20 40.51 0.75
C GLY A 16 15.86 39.15 1.34
N CYS A 17 15.26 38.33 0.48
CA CYS A 17 15.24 36.88 0.60
C CYS A 17 14.79 36.35 1.96
N ARG A 18 13.48 36.46 2.24
CA ARG A 18 12.81 35.24 2.69
C ARG A 18 12.97 34.25 1.56
N LYS A 19 14.09 33.53 1.53
CA LYS A 19 14.14 32.21 0.91
C LYS A 19 12.97 31.52 1.55
N HIS A 20 11.87 31.39 0.80
CA HIS A 20 10.89 30.38 1.13
C HIS A 20 11.69 29.12 0.90
N ASP A 21 12.40 28.69 1.95
CA ASP A 21 12.83 27.33 2.09
C ASP A 21 11.52 26.57 2.00
N VAL A 22 11.19 26.16 0.77
CA VAL A 22 10.23 25.12 0.53
C VAL A 22 10.83 23.97 1.31
N ASP A 23 10.27 23.75 2.50
CA ASP A 23 10.72 22.68 3.37
C ASP A 23 10.37 21.39 2.64
N ILE A 24 11.32 20.86 1.88
CA ILE A 24 11.14 19.64 1.09
C ILE A 24 10.82 18.48 2.04
N ALA A 25 11.27 18.54 3.30
CA ALA A 25 10.90 17.56 4.32
C ALA A 25 9.43 17.71 4.77
N SER A 26 8.79 18.85 4.55
CA SER A 26 7.34 19.04 4.74
C SER A 26 6.51 18.67 3.50
N LEU A 27 7.15 18.42 2.35
CA LEU A 27 6.50 18.02 1.10
C LEU A 27 6.30 16.49 1.05
N ASN A 28 5.77 15.87 2.11
CA ASN A 28 5.21 14.50 2.08
C ASN A 28 3.93 14.46 1.24
N THR A 29 4.08 14.76 -0.03
CA THR A 29 3.00 14.88 -1.00
C THR A 29 2.93 13.66 -1.90
N SER A 30 4.02 12.89 -2.02
CA SER A 30 4.00 11.69 -2.83
C SER A 30 3.49 10.52 -1.99
N ARG A 31 2.53 9.79 -2.55
CA ARG A 31 2.07 8.51 -1.98
C ARG A 31 3.17 7.46 -1.97
N PHE A 32 4.24 7.68 -2.73
CA PHE A 32 5.43 6.82 -2.78
C PHE A 32 6.51 7.22 -1.74
N ASP A 33 6.26 8.24 -0.91
CA ASP A 33 7.16 8.62 0.17
C ASP A 33 7.04 7.64 1.36
N PRO A 34 8.14 7.27 2.04
CA PRO A 34 8.13 6.28 3.12
C PRO A 34 7.27 6.63 4.34
N ASP A 35 7.11 7.92 4.56
CA ASP A 35 6.38 8.54 5.66
C ASP A 35 5.00 9.07 5.20
N TRP A 36 4.52 8.62 4.05
CA TRP A 36 3.14 8.82 3.62
C TRP A 36 2.15 8.19 4.62
N VAL A 37 1.22 9.01 5.13
CA VAL A 37 0.18 8.61 6.11
C VAL A 37 -1.23 8.57 5.52
N GLY A 38 -1.38 8.65 4.20
CA GLY A 38 -2.67 8.63 3.52
C GLY A 38 -3.17 7.22 3.17
N PRO A 39 -4.17 7.10 2.27
CA PRO A 39 -4.78 5.82 1.93
C PRO A 39 -3.78 4.84 1.29
N SER A 40 -3.97 3.56 1.60
CA SER A 40 -3.17 2.47 1.05
C SER A 40 -3.35 2.32 -0.46
N PHE A 41 -2.31 1.85 -1.16
CA PHE A 41 -2.41 1.40 -2.55
C PHE A 41 -3.14 0.08 -2.74
N MET A 42 -3.63 -0.52 -1.65
CA MET A 42 -4.38 -1.76 -1.72
C MET A 42 -5.60 -1.71 -0.80
N ARG A 43 -6.66 -2.39 -1.21
CA ARG A 43 -7.86 -2.60 -0.41
C ARG A 43 -8.37 -4.02 -0.60
N ILE A 44 -9.06 -4.53 0.41
CA ILE A 44 -9.75 -5.81 0.28
C ILE A 44 -11.14 -5.53 -0.28
N ASP A 45 -11.44 -6.14 -1.44
CA ASP A 45 -12.76 -6.06 -2.05
C ASP A 45 -13.70 -7.08 -1.40
N SER A 46 -13.23 -8.33 -1.23
CA SER A 46 -14.02 -9.39 -0.60
C SER A 46 -13.16 -10.55 -0.11
N ILE A 47 -13.70 -11.29 0.86
CA ILE A 47 -13.19 -12.58 1.31
C ILE A 47 -14.34 -13.57 1.17
N ARG A 48 -14.10 -14.69 0.48
CA ARG A 48 -15.13 -15.72 0.25
C ARG A 48 -14.57 -17.11 0.48
N THR A 49 -15.35 -17.98 1.08
CA THR A 49 -15.03 -19.41 1.16
C THR A 49 -15.66 -20.14 0.00
N VAL A 50 -14.91 -20.99 -0.67
CA VAL A 50 -15.42 -21.82 -1.77
C VAL A 50 -14.94 -23.27 -1.63
N PRO A 51 -15.72 -24.26 -2.07
CA PRO A 51 -15.21 -25.62 -2.25
C PRO A 51 -14.07 -25.63 -3.28
N TYR A 52 -13.00 -26.40 -3.06
CA TYR A 52 -11.87 -26.45 -4.01
C TYR A 52 -11.48 -27.84 -4.50
N ALA A 53 -11.96 -28.91 -3.87
CA ALA A 53 -11.82 -30.27 -4.34
C ALA A 53 -13.11 -31.05 -4.09
N SER A 54 -13.31 -32.20 -4.76
CA SER A 54 -14.44 -33.08 -4.49
C SER A 54 -14.39 -33.57 -3.03
N GLY A 55 -15.34 -33.13 -2.19
CA GLY A 55 -15.40 -33.45 -0.76
C GLY A 55 -15.67 -32.24 0.14
N ALA A 56 -15.36 -32.37 1.45
CA ALA A 56 -15.53 -31.36 2.50
C ALA A 56 -14.32 -30.39 2.61
N LEU A 57 -13.59 -30.19 1.51
CA LEU A 57 -12.41 -29.33 1.49
C LEU A 57 -12.76 -27.95 0.94
N HIS A 58 -12.47 -26.94 1.76
CA HIS A 58 -12.78 -25.55 1.47
C HIS A 58 -11.49 -24.74 1.33
N ARG A 59 -11.56 -23.64 0.59
CA ARG A 59 -10.51 -22.62 0.52
C ARG A 59 -11.11 -21.24 0.73
N GLN A 60 -10.38 -20.34 1.36
CA GLN A 60 -10.71 -18.91 1.33
C GLN A 60 -10.01 -18.24 0.15
N GLN A 61 -10.75 -17.36 -0.52
CA GLN A 61 -10.26 -16.49 -1.59
C GLN A 61 -10.36 -15.05 -1.11
N ILE A 62 -9.23 -14.36 -1.04
CA ILE A 62 -9.16 -12.94 -0.68
C ILE A 62 -8.92 -12.18 -1.98
N HIS A 63 -9.87 -11.34 -2.35
CA HIS A 63 -9.79 -10.47 -3.52
C HIS A 63 -9.25 -9.13 -3.08
N LEU A 64 -7.99 -8.86 -3.46
CA LEU A 64 -7.29 -7.64 -3.16
C LEU A 64 -7.30 -6.75 -4.41
N HIS A 65 -7.79 -5.52 -4.27
CA HIS A 65 -7.70 -4.52 -5.32
C HIS A 65 -6.48 -3.63 -5.11
N LEU A 66 -5.72 -3.44 -6.17
CA LEU A 66 -4.55 -2.60 -6.27
C LEU A 66 -4.92 -1.29 -6.97
N ASP A 67 -4.41 -0.19 -6.43
CA ASP A 67 -4.56 1.14 -7.00
C ASP A 67 -3.91 1.21 -8.40
N GLU A 68 -4.54 1.94 -9.32
CA GLU A 68 -4.07 2.12 -10.69
C GLU A 68 -2.68 2.77 -10.75
N GLU A 69 -2.32 3.57 -9.75
CA GLU A 69 -0.98 4.16 -9.62
C GLU A 69 0.14 3.10 -9.60
N LEU A 70 -0.15 1.88 -9.12
CA LEU A 70 0.80 0.77 -9.15
C LEU A 70 1.03 0.18 -10.54
N ARG A 71 0.19 0.47 -11.53
CA ARG A 71 0.31 -0.09 -12.89
C ARG A 71 1.65 0.25 -13.56
N ASN A 72 2.20 1.42 -13.23
CA ASN A 72 3.47 1.90 -13.78
C ASN A 72 4.68 1.56 -12.89
N VAL A 73 4.45 0.92 -11.74
CA VAL A 73 5.50 0.49 -10.82
C VAL A 73 5.97 -0.90 -11.26
N GLN A 74 7.21 -0.98 -11.76
CA GLN A 74 7.74 -2.23 -12.30
C GLN A 74 8.07 -3.27 -11.22
N ASP A 75 8.40 -2.80 -10.01
CA ASP A 75 8.85 -3.65 -8.91
C ASP A 75 8.02 -3.41 -7.65
N TYR A 76 6.93 -4.16 -7.50
CA TYR A 76 6.23 -4.30 -6.22
C TYR A 76 6.02 -5.78 -5.89
N VAL A 77 5.95 -6.08 -4.59
CA VAL A 77 5.76 -7.43 -4.07
C VAL A 77 4.64 -7.40 -3.04
N ILE A 78 3.68 -8.32 -3.19
CA ILE A 78 2.68 -8.59 -2.17
C ILE A 78 3.14 -9.79 -1.37
N ARG A 79 3.22 -9.61 -0.06
CA ARG A 79 3.55 -10.66 0.89
C ARG A 79 2.33 -10.92 1.77
N VAL A 80 2.04 -12.19 2.00
CA VAL A 80 1.01 -12.62 2.93
C VAL A 80 1.69 -13.35 4.07
N ILE A 81 1.41 -12.93 5.30
CA ILE A 81 1.80 -13.60 6.52
C ILE A 81 0.51 -14.21 7.09
N GLU A 82 0.53 -15.52 7.29
CA GLU A 82 -0.56 -16.27 7.89
C GLU A 82 -0.19 -16.62 9.34
N TYR A 83 -1.15 -16.49 10.25
CA TYR A 83 -0.93 -16.75 11.68
C TYR A 83 -1.28 -18.19 12.09
N THR A 84 -2.05 -18.92 11.28
CA THR A 84 -2.64 -20.21 11.65
C THR A 84 -2.54 -21.23 10.53
N VAL A 85 -1.53 -22.12 10.64
CA VAL A 85 -1.32 -23.38 9.88
C VAL A 85 -1.01 -23.20 8.37
N PRO A 86 -0.01 -23.92 7.79
CA PRO A 86 0.62 -23.48 6.55
C PRO A 86 0.04 -24.18 5.31
N ASP A 87 -0.93 -23.55 4.63
CA ASP A 87 -1.21 -23.90 3.22
C ASP A 87 -1.74 -22.72 2.39
N THR A 88 -1.25 -21.50 2.68
CA THR A 88 -1.52 -20.33 1.85
C THR A 88 -0.64 -20.35 0.60
N THR A 89 -1.28 -20.43 -0.57
CA THR A 89 -0.62 -20.19 -1.86
C THR A 89 -1.03 -18.82 -2.39
N ILE A 90 -0.03 -17.95 -2.59
CA ILE A 90 -0.25 -16.65 -3.23
C ILE A 90 -0.23 -16.87 -4.74
N TYR A 91 -1.36 -16.63 -5.39
CA TYR A 91 -1.39 -16.49 -6.84
C TYR A 91 -1.25 -15.00 -7.14
N PRO A 92 -0.06 -14.52 -7.57
CA PRO A 92 0.06 -13.13 -7.98
C PRO A 92 -0.93 -12.86 -9.12
N ALA A 93 -1.40 -11.62 -9.25
CA ALA A 93 -2.09 -11.21 -10.47
C ALA A 93 -1.17 -11.52 -11.64
N VAL A 94 -1.57 -12.46 -12.48
CA VAL A 94 -0.79 -12.92 -13.65
C VAL A 94 -0.71 -11.82 -14.71
N ASP A 95 -1.53 -10.79 -14.56
CA ASP A 95 -1.69 -9.70 -15.52
C ASP A 95 -1.62 -8.34 -14.81
N PRO A 96 -0.60 -7.49 -15.07
CA PRO A 96 -0.54 -6.12 -14.54
C PRO A 96 -1.67 -5.20 -15.06
N ALA A 97 -2.46 -5.63 -16.05
CA ALA A 97 -3.67 -4.94 -16.48
C ALA A 97 -4.90 -5.25 -15.60
N GLN A 98 -4.85 -6.30 -14.76
CA GLN A 98 -5.92 -6.64 -13.83
C GLN A 98 -5.58 -6.08 -12.45
N PRO A 99 -6.34 -5.10 -11.93
CA PRO A 99 -6.05 -4.49 -10.64
C PRO A 99 -6.37 -5.43 -9.48
N THR A 100 -6.75 -6.69 -9.72
CA THR A 100 -7.17 -7.62 -8.68
C THR A 100 -6.18 -8.76 -8.53
N VAL A 101 -5.67 -8.93 -7.31
CA VAL A 101 -4.86 -10.07 -6.88
C VAL A 101 -5.74 -11.00 -6.05
N VAL A 102 -5.60 -12.31 -6.26
CA VAL A 102 -6.37 -13.32 -5.51
C VAL A 102 -5.42 -14.15 -4.66
N ILE A 103 -5.54 -14.03 -3.35
CA ILE A 103 -4.81 -14.87 -2.39
C ILE A 103 -5.68 -16.09 -2.06
N LEU A 104 -5.10 -17.29 -2.13
CA LEU A 104 -5.81 -18.54 -1.84
C LEU A 104 -5.23 -19.17 -0.56
N ASN A 105 -6.08 -19.32 0.45
CA ASN A 105 -5.78 -20.14 1.60
C ASN A 105 -6.52 -21.47 1.50
N TYR A 106 -5.79 -22.58 1.41
CA TYR A 106 -6.36 -23.91 1.27
C TYR A 106 -6.63 -24.56 2.63
N LEU A 107 -7.44 -25.62 2.62
CA LEU A 107 -7.72 -26.44 3.81
C LEU A 107 -8.37 -25.68 4.98
N VAL A 108 -9.16 -24.64 4.68
CA VAL A 108 -9.92 -23.93 5.72
C VAL A 108 -11.07 -24.81 6.24
N GLN A 109 -11.35 -24.70 7.54
CA GLN A 109 -12.43 -25.40 8.23
C GLN A 109 -13.61 -24.44 8.40
N LEU A 110 -14.81 -24.87 8.03
CA LEU A 110 -16.01 -24.05 8.17
C LEU A 110 -16.27 -23.71 9.64
N GLY A 111 -16.60 -22.46 9.92
CA GLY A 111 -16.83 -21.93 11.27
C GLY A 111 -15.57 -21.46 12.00
N GLU A 112 -14.37 -21.71 11.46
CA GLU A 112 -13.12 -21.18 12.02
C GLU A 112 -12.82 -19.78 11.47
N GLU A 113 -12.22 -18.92 12.31
CA GLU A 113 -11.75 -17.59 11.91
C GLU A 113 -10.29 -17.63 11.43
N TYR A 114 -10.05 -17.03 10.28
CA TYR A 114 -8.73 -16.91 9.69
C TYR A 114 -8.35 -15.44 9.58
N CYS A 115 -7.19 -15.09 10.15
CA CYS A 115 -6.61 -13.75 10.10
C CYS A 115 -5.36 -13.73 9.23
N TYR A 116 -5.25 -12.70 8.41
CA TYR A 116 -4.15 -12.52 7.47
C TYR A 116 -3.45 -11.21 7.74
N ASP A 117 -2.17 -11.17 7.44
CA ASP A 117 -1.40 -9.96 7.30
C ASP A 117 -0.96 -9.85 5.84
N ILE A 118 -1.45 -8.85 5.14
CA ILE A 118 -1.10 -8.60 3.75
C ILE A 118 -0.24 -7.35 3.73
N ASP A 119 1.00 -7.49 3.25
CA ASP A 119 1.96 -6.41 3.09
C ASP A 119 2.19 -6.14 1.60
N LEU A 120 2.07 -4.88 1.17
CA LEU A 120 2.59 -4.42 -0.12
C LEU A 120 3.94 -3.74 0.09
N ARG A 121 4.94 -4.15 -0.68
CA ARG A 121 6.29 -3.56 -0.73
C ARG A 121 6.57 -3.03 -2.11
N ILE A 122 7.07 -1.80 -2.20
CA ILE A 122 7.42 -1.15 -3.47
C ILE A 122 8.94 -0.89 -3.50
N GLY A 123 9.60 -1.27 -4.59
CA GLY A 123 11.05 -1.10 -4.79
C GLY A 123 11.93 -2.13 -4.07
N SER A 124 13.26 -1.99 -4.24
CA SER A 124 14.28 -2.96 -3.79
C SER A 124 14.63 -2.91 -2.30
N GLY A 125 13.94 -2.09 -1.49
CA GLY A 125 14.22 -2.00 -0.06
C GLY A 125 13.16 -1.24 0.71
N ILE A 126 12.08 -1.93 1.12
CA ILE A 126 11.24 -1.61 2.29
C ILE A 126 10.94 -0.11 2.53
N LEU A 127 10.62 0.67 1.49
CA LEU A 127 10.33 2.10 1.72
C LEU A 127 8.87 2.32 2.07
N LEU A 128 7.96 1.46 1.62
CA LEU A 128 6.53 1.52 1.96
C LEU A 128 6.04 0.14 2.35
N ASN A 129 5.56 0.02 3.58
CA ASN A 129 4.80 -1.15 4.03
C ASN A 129 3.35 -0.71 4.22
N HIS A 130 2.51 -1.01 3.23
CA HIS A 130 1.08 -0.95 3.44
C HIS A 130 0.62 -2.30 3.97
N ARG A 131 0.02 -2.30 5.16
CA ARG A 131 -0.44 -3.51 5.82
C ARG A 131 -1.95 -3.51 5.96
N LEU A 132 -2.57 -4.61 5.54
CA LEU A 132 -3.97 -4.92 5.83
C LEU A 132 -4.03 -6.17 6.70
N SER A 133 -4.82 -6.13 7.76
CA SER A 133 -4.95 -7.26 8.69
C SER A 133 -6.40 -7.76 8.78
N PRO A 134 -6.97 -8.34 7.71
CA PRO A 134 -8.35 -8.84 7.76
C PRO A 134 -8.46 -10.14 8.55
N CYS A 135 -9.63 -10.32 9.16
CA CYS A 135 -10.07 -11.61 9.71
C CYS A 135 -11.44 -11.94 9.10
N ALA A 136 -11.65 -13.22 8.79
CA ALA A 136 -12.95 -13.69 8.30
C ALA A 136 -13.21 -15.14 8.75
N VAL A 137 -14.44 -15.38 9.20
CA VAL A 137 -14.95 -16.73 9.47
C VAL A 137 -15.16 -17.46 8.14
N ALA A 138 -14.72 -18.71 8.05
CA ALA A 138 -14.92 -19.53 6.88
C ALA A 138 -16.39 -20.00 6.78
N GLU A 139 -17.16 -19.33 5.93
CA GLU A 139 -18.58 -19.63 5.67
C GLU A 139 -18.84 -19.71 4.15
N LEU A 140 -19.79 -20.57 3.73
CA LEU A 140 -20.18 -20.81 2.33
C LEU A 140 -21.19 -19.78 1.80
#